data_AF-A0A7S2R6Y2-F1
#
_entry.id   AF-A0A7S2R6Y2-F1
#
_cell.length_a   1.000
_cell.length_b   1.000
_cell.length_c   1.000
_cell.angle_alpha   90.00
_cell.angle_beta   90.00
_cell.angle_gamma   90.00
#
_symmetry.space_group_name_H-M   'P 1'
#
loop_
_entity.id
_entity.type
_entity.pdbx_description
1 polymer ?
#
loop_
_entity_poly.entity_id
_entity_poly.type
_entity_poly.pdbx_seq_one_letter_code
_entity_poly.pdbx_strand_id
1 'polypeptide(L)'
;GMRSVGVVAAAVLACLAGRCGGLVPGGAWHVGRATYSVRGEALAAYPVSSSSSDCGRRDVLVRWAPLVPVAVAPGLAWAAEEEAAIDPESAFLQVRQALAEDGAVSRLEAMVSARDWEAILAYTKEVDLSFRKVTVKKAAESLDNAGKDKAMEIRSKLTFDLIAVNKAARPKYRSGPGLDAGMKVLRDDIDELLSLGPPATATGSSSSSR
;
A
#
# COMPACT_ATOMS: atom_id res chain seq x y z
N GLY A 1 -41.61 -45.64 17.52
CA GLY A 1 -40.30 -46.25 17.83
C GLY A 1 -39.28 -45.15 18.06
N MET A 2 -38.16 -45.32 18.78
CA MET A 2 -37.30 -46.51 18.94
C MET A 2 -36.87 -47.05 17.56
N ARG A 3 -35.60 -47.27 17.15
CA ARG A 3 -34.27 -47.43 17.78
C ARG A 3 -33.18 -46.95 16.76
N SER A 4 -31.88 -46.75 17.05
CA SER A 4 -31.11 -46.42 18.27
C SER A 4 -29.64 -46.11 17.90
N VAL A 5 -28.97 -45.28 18.70
CA VAL A 5 -27.57 -45.36 19.21
C VAL A 5 -26.49 -46.12 18.38
N GLY A 6 -25.37 -45.43 18.11
CA GLY A 6 -24.07 -46.02 17.76
C GLY A 6 -22.91 -45.12 18.26
N VAL A 7 -21.98 -45.65 19.05
CA VAL A 7 -20.95 -44.92 19.84
C VAL A 7 -19.60 -45.67 19.74
N VAL A 8 -18.52 -45.08 20.27
CA VAL A 8 -17.17 -45.68 20.57
C VAL A 8 -16.20 -45.59 19.36
N ALA A 9 -15.17 -44.73 19.34
CA ALA A 9 -13.86 -44.74 20.05
C ALA A 9 -12.86 -45.81 19.52
N ALA A 10 -11.54 -45.76 19.67
CA ALA A 10 -10.67 -44.86 20.46
C ALA A 10 -9.24 -44.74 19.87
N ALA A 11 -8.45 -43.85 20.47
CA ALA A 11 -7.00 -43.66 20.50
C ALA A 11 -6.03 -44.73 19.92
N VAL A 12 -4.93 -44.23 19.32
CA VAL A 12 -3.57 -44.75 19.60
C VAL A 12 -2.65 -43.58 19.94
N LEU A 13 -1.96 -43.72 21.07
CA LEU A 13 -0.92 -42.82 21.56
C LEU A 13 0.47 -43.45 21.27
N ALA A 14 1.51 -42.61 21.30
CA ALA A 14 2.86 -42.88 21.85
C ALA A 14 4.09 -42.85 20.90
N CYS A 15 5.21 -42.55 21.56
CA CYS A 15 6.62 -42.75 21.18
C CYS A 15 7.29 -41.75 20.21
N LEU A 16 8.52 -41.29 20.48
CA LEU A 16 9.25 -41.10 21.75
C LEU A 16 10.49 -40.19 21.51
N ALA A 17 11.08 -39.73 22.61
CA ALA A 17 12.16 -38.76 22.74
C ALA A 17 13.45 -38.95 21.91
N GLY A 18 14.09 -37.82 21.59
CA GLY A 18 15.52 -37.68 21.34
C GLY A 18 15.87 -36.26 20.85
N ARG A 19 16.96 -35.61 21.27
CA ARG A 19 17.93 -35.85 22.36
C ARG A 19 18.65 -34.52 22.64
N CYS A 20 19.00 -34.21 23.88
CA CYS A 20 19.63 -32.94 24.25
C CYS A 20 21.09 -32.81 23.78
N GLY A 21 21.58 -31.58 23.57
CA GLY A 21 23.01 -31.25 23.58
C GLY A 21 23.38 -30.01 22.76
N GLY A 22 23.88 -28.95 23.40
CA GLY A 22 24.44 -27.78 22.70
C GLY A 22 24.36 -26.44 23.44
N LEU A 23 25.05 -26.30 24.58
CA LEU A 23 25.34 -24.97 25.14
C LEU A 23 26.37 -24.25 24.26
N VAL A 24 26.13 -22.96 23.96
CA VAL A 24 27.16 -22.02 23.49
C VAL A 24 27.00 -20.71 24.29
N PRO A 25 28.07 -20.14 24.87
CA PRO A 25 27.94 -19.04 25.84
C PRO A 25 27.88 -17.64 25.21
N GLY A 26 27.11 -16.78 25.89
CA GLY A 26 27.41 -15.35 26.11
C GLY A 26 28.00 -14.52 24.97
N GLY A 27 27.15 -14.01 24.07
CA GLY A 27 27.44 -12.81 23.29
C GLY A 27 26.43 -11.71 23.62
N ALA A 28 26.88 -10.63 24.28
CA ALA A 28 26.04 -9.47 24.58
C ALA A 28 25.90 -8.58 23.32
N TRP A 29 24.98 -8.94 22.44
CA TRP A 29 24.66 -8.15 21.25
C TRP A 29 23.72 -7.01 21.63
N HIS A 30 24.22 -5.76 21.55
CA HIS A 30 23.36 -4.58 21.61
C HIS A 30 22.44 -4.54 20.39
N VAL A 31 21.20 -5.03 20.55
CA VAL A 31 20.16 -4.91 19.55
C VAL A 31 19.74 -3.44 19.45
N GLY A 32 20.26 -2.74 18.45
CA GLY A 32 19.81 -1.41 18.07
C GLY A 32 18.33 -1.46 17.66
N ARG A 33 17.45 -1.02 18.55
CA ARG A 33 15.99 -1.11 18.37
C ARG A 33 15.51 -0.01 17.41
N ALA A 34 15.61 -0.28 16.10
CA ALA A 34 15.09 0.60 15.06
C ALA A 34 13.54 0.62 15.08
N THR A 35 12.95 1.42 15.96
CA THR A 35 11.52 1.71 15.96
C THR A 35 11.20 2.73 14.87
N TYR A 36 10.66 2.27 13.75
CA TYR A 36 9.96 3.14 12.81
C TYR A 36 8.64 3.60 13.46
N SER A 37 8.67 4.78 14.07
CA SER A 37 7.48 5.42 14.64
C SER A 37 6.68 6.06 13.50
N VAL A 38 5.66 5.35 13.02
CA VAL A 38 4.60 5.93 12.19
C VAL A 38 3.37 6.11 13.09
N ARG A 39 3.11 7.36 13.49
CA ARG A 39 1.92 7.81 14.25
C ARG A 39 1.46 6.89 15.42
N GLY A 40 2.39 6.50 16.31
CA GLY A 40 2.07 6.20 17.71
C GLY A 40 1.33 4.90 18.07
N GLU A 41 0.82 4.13 17.10
CA GLU A 41 0.18 2.83 17.38
C GLU A 41 1.11 1.66 17.04
N ALA A 42 1.45 0.87 18.06
CA ALA A 42 2.42 -0.22 17.96
C ALA A 42 1.81 -1.48 17.31
N LEU A 43 1.85 -1.57 15.98
CA LEU A 43 1.57 -2.81 15.27
C LEU A 43 2.63 -3.87 15.58
N ALA A 44 2.18 -5.10 15.87
CA ALA A 44 3.02 -6.19 16.35
C ALA A 44 4.17 -6.53 15.38
N ALA A 45 5.40 -6.43 15.87
CA ALA A 45 6.61 -6.66 15.09
C ALA A 45 6.84 -8.16 14.82
N TYR A 46 7.10 -8.51 13.55
CA TYR A 46 7.62 -9.82 13.16
C TYR A 46 9.15 -9.75 13.05
N PRO A 47 9.89 -10.78 13.48
CA PRO A 47 11.36 -10.78 13.39
C PRO A 47 11.82 -10.95 11.94
N VAL A 48 12.52 -9.95 11.42
CA VAL A 48 13.29 -10.06 10.17
C VAL A 48 14.67 -10.59 10.53
N SER A 49 14.96 -11.84 10.14
CA SER A 49 16.27 -12.44 10.33
C SER A 49 17.23 -11.96 9.24
N SER A 50 18.17 -11.10 9.61
CA SER A 50 19.16 -10.51 8.71
C SER A 50 20.52 -11.19 8.90
N SER A 51 20.83 -12.22 8.11
CA SER A 51 22.15 -12.86 8.12
C SER A 51 23.16 -12.07 7.28
N SER A 52 23.91 -11.16 7.92
CA SER A 52 25.07 -10.51 7.32
C SER A 52 26.31 -11.36 7.48
N SER A 53 27.00 -11.73 6.39
CA SER A 53 28.37 -12.23 6.44
C SER A 53 29.17 -11.82 5.20
N ASP A 54 30.12 -10.93 5.48
CA ASP A 54 31.39 -10.66 4.80
C ASP A 54 31.52 -10.13 3.36
N CYS A 55 32.56 -9.30 3.24
CA CYS A 55 32.94 -8.50 2.09
C CYS A 55 33.95 -9.25 1.21
N GLY A 56 33.62 -9.52 -0.05
CA GLY A 56 34.53 -10.10 -1.04
C GLY A 56 34.64 -9.24 -2.30
N ARG A 57 35.84 -8.76 -2.64
CA ARG A 57 36.11 -7.92 -3.81
C ARG A 57 36.18 -8.73 -5.11
N ARG A 58 35.63 -8.11 -6.18
CA ARG A 58 36.10 -8.10 -7.58
C ARG A 58 35.80 -9.27 -8.54
N ASP A 59 35.35 -8.84 -9.72
CA ASP A 59 35.67 -9.35 -11.06
C ASP A 59 35.36 -10.81 -11.40
N VAL A 60 34.10 -11.07 -11.77
CA VAL A 60 33.80 -12.05 -12.84
C VAL A 60 32.96 -11.39 -13.95
N LEU A 61 33.63 -11.32 -15.09
CA LEU A 61 33.24 -10.77 -16.39
C LEU A 61 32.14 -11.60 -17.11
N VAL A 62 31.58 -10.99 -18.18
CA VAL A 62 30.95 -11.65 -19.35
C VAL A 62 29.50 -12.17 -19.19
N ARG A 63 28.56 -11.26 -19.46
CA ARG A 63 27.76 -11.24 -20.71
C ARG A 63 27.28 -12.61 -21.24
N TRP A 64 26.13 -13.05 -20.74
CA TRP A 64 25.12 -13.75 -21.53
C TRP A 64 23.74 -13.15 -21.20
N ALA A 65 23.41 -12.03 -21.84
CA ALA A 65 22.04 -11.53 -21.86
C ALA A 65 21.28 -12.26 -22.97
N PRO A 66 20.33 -13.17 -22.68
CA PRO A 66 19.43 -13.65 -23.71
C PRO A 66 18.64 -12.45 -24.25
N LEU A 67 18.55 -12.37 -25.58
CA LEU A 67 17.64 -11.45 -26.28
C LEU A 67 16.20 -11.93 -26.06
N VAL A 68 15.67 -11.68 -24.86
CA VAL A 68 14.24 -11.82 -24.59
C VAL A 68 13.56 -10.71 -25.38
N PRO A 69 12.72 -11.01 -26.38
CA PRO A 69 11.95 -9.97 -27.05
C PRO A 69 11.05 -9.31 -26.00
N VAL A 70 11.25 -8.01 -25.77
CA VAL A 70 10.38 -7.22 -24.92
C VAL A 70 9.02 -7.17 -25.60
N ALA A 71 8.12 -8.05 -25.16
CA ALA A 71 6.72 -8.00 -25.55
C ALA A 71 6.15 -6.69 -25.01
N VAL A 72 6.07 -5.68 -25.88
CA VAL A 72 5.46 -4.38 -25.57
C VAL A 72 4.00 -4.64 -25.27
N ALA A 73 3.66 -4.66 -23.98
CA ALA A 73 2.31 -4.94 -23.52
C ALA A 73 1.37 -3.80 -24.01
N PRO A 74 0.35 -4.08 -24.84
CA PRO A 74 -0.45 -3.04 -25.48
C PRO A 74 -1.30 -2.21 -24.50
N GLY A 75 -1.44 -2.65 -23.24
CA GLY A 75 -2.20 -1.93 -22.20
C GLY A 75 -1.51 -0.70 -21.60
N LEU A 76 -0.24 -0.41 -21.94
CA LEU A 76 0.48 0.77 -21.40
C LEU A 76 0.25 2.06 -22.19
N ALA A 77 -0.29 1.99 -23.41
CA ALA A 77 -0.49 3.17 -24.26
C ALA A 77 -1.61 4.09 -23.75
N TRP A 78 -2.77 3.54 -23.36
CA TRP A 78 -3.91 4.35 -22.90
C TRP A 78 -3.64 5.18 -21.64
N ALA A 79 -2.91 4.62 -20.66
CA ALA A 79 -2.59 5.35 -19.43
C ALA A 79 -1.67 6.56 -19.68
N ALA A 80 -0.82 6.52 -20.71
CA ALA A 80 0.07 7.63 -21.07
C ALA A 80 -0.66 8.77 -21.81
N GLU A 81 -1.71 8.44 -22.57
CA GLU A 81 -2.55 9.41 -23.27
C GLU A 81 -3.48 10.15 -22.29
N GLU A 82 -4.05 9.44 -21.31
CA GLU A 82 -4.81 10.03 -20.20
C GLU A 82 -3.94 10.95 -19.32
N GLU A 83 -2.66 10.61 -19.10
CA GLU A 83 -1.69 11.45 -18.38
C GLU A 83 -1.33 12.74 -19.15
N ALA A 84 -1.50 12.81 -20.47
CA ALA A 84 -1.21 14.00 -21.26
C ALA A 84 -2.32 15.07 -21.19
N ALA A 85 -3.57 14.67 -20.93
CA ALA A 85 -4.75 15.54 -21.05
C ALA A 85 -5.09 16.35 -19.78
N ILE A 86 -4.52 16.00 -18.63
CA ILE A 86 -4.89 16.60 -17.34
C ILE A 86 -4.06 17.85 -17.07
N ASP A 87 -4.75 18.98 -17.04
CA ASP A 87 -4.22 20.26 -16.58
C ASP A 87 -3.86 20.19 -15.07
N PRO A 88 -2.71 20.74 -14.63
CA PRO A 88 -2.25 20.61 -13.25
C PRO A 88 -3.20 21.23 -12.20
N GLU A 89 -3.91 22.32 -12.51
CA GLU A 89 -4.90 22.90 -11.58
C GLU A 89 -6.15 22.00 -11.51
N SER A 90 -6.57 21.45 -12.65
CA SER A 90 -7.68 20.48 -12.70
C SER A 90 -7.39 19.18 -11.94
N ALA A 91 -6.11 18.79 -11.79
CA ALA A 91 -5.73 17.58 -11.07
C ALA A 91 -6.12 17.64 -9.58
N PHE A 92 -6.00 18.80 -8.92
CA PHE A 92 -6.47 18.96 -7.54
C PHE A 92 -7.99 18.84 -7.39
N LEU A 93 -8.76 19.28 -8.39
CA LEU A 93 -10.21 19.07 -8.43
C LEU A 93 -10.56 17.59 -8.59
N GLN A 94 -9.80 16.83 -9.39
CA GLN A 94 -9.96 15.38 -9.48
C GLN A 94 -9.61 14.66 -8.16
N VAL A 95 -8.58 15.12 -7.42
CA VAL A 95 -8.29 14.59 -6.07
C VAL A 95 -9.48 14.83 -5.13
N ARG A 96 -10.10 16.03 -5.16
CA ARG A 96 -11.33 16.30 -4.39
C ARG A 96 -12.51 15.44 -4.83
N GLN A 97 -12.70 15.24 -6.13
CA GLN A 97 -13.74 14.37 -6.68
C GLN A 97 -13.55 12.91 -6.28
N ALA A 98 -12.32 12.44 -6.03
CA ALA A 98 -12.08 11.09 -5.54
C ALA A 98 -12.63 10.84 -4.11
N LEU A 99 -12.81 11.90 -3.31
CA LEU A 99 -13.46 11.89 -2.00
C LEU A 99 -14.96 12.25 -2.03
N ALA A 100 -15.52 12.63 -3.19
CA ALA A 100 -16.95 12.85 -3.35
C ALA A 100 -17.73 11.52 -3.31
N GLU A 101 -19.05 11.57 -3.14
CA GLU A 101 -19.89 10.37 -2.93
C GLU A 101 -19.72 9.28 -4.02
N ASP A 102 -19.62 9.69 -5.29
CA ASP A 102 -19.34 8.80 -6.44
C ASP A 102 -17.85 8.62 -6.74
N GLY A 103 -16.97 9.16 -5.90
CA GLY A 103 -15.51 9.18 -6.04
C GLY A 103 -14.85 7.83 -5.82
N ALA A 104 -13.59 7.70 -6.27
CA ALA A 104 -12.86 6.45 -6.20
C ALA A 104 -12.66 5.92 -4.76
N VAL A 105 -12.49 6.81 -3.78
CA VAL A 105 -12.34 6.43 -2.37
C VAL A 105 -13.68 6.01 -1.80
N SER A 106 -14.76 6.76 -2.05
CA SER A 106 -16.10 6.43 -1.57
C SER A 106 -16.67 5.14 -2.17
N ARG A 107 -16.38 4.83 -3.44
CA ARG A 107 -16.65 3.51 -4.03
C ARG A 107 -15.92 2.39 -3.30
N LEU A 108 -14.65 2.61 -2.93
CA LEU A 108 -13.86 1.65 -2.17
C LEU A 108 -14.41 1.48 -0.73
N GLU A 109 -14.81 2.57 -0.07
CA GLU A 109 -15.52 2.53 1.23
C GLU A 109 -16.84 1.73 1.14
N ALA A 110 -17.60 1.87 0.06
CA ALA A 110 -18.82 1.10 -0.19
C ALA A 110 -18.53 -0.40 -0.38
N MET A 111 -17.51 -0.78 -1.16
CA MET A 111 -17.08 -2.18 -1.30
C MET A 111 -16.60 -2.78 0.03
N VAL A 112 -15.87 -2.00 0.83
CA VAL A 112 -15.41 -2.37 2.17
C VAL A 112 -16.59 -2.61 3.12
N SER A 113 -17.60 -1.75 3.07
CA SER A 113 -18.84 -1.85 3.85
C SER A 113 -19.68 -3.07 3.44
N ALA A 114 -19.78 -3.33 2.13
CA ALA A 114 -20.42 -4.52 1.57
C ALA A 114 -19.60 -5.81 1.80
N ARG A 115 -18.35 -5.70 2.25
CA ARG A 115 -17.38 -6.80 2.40
C ARG A 115 -17.17 -7.57 1.09
N ASP A 116 -17.23 -6.88 -0.05
CA ASP A 116 -16.96 -7.46 -1.38
C ASP A 116 -15.45 -7.56 -1.62
N TRP A 117 -14.88 -8.66 -1.13
CA TRP A 117 -13.45 -8.89 -1.15
C TRP A 117 -12.86 -9.00 -2.55
N GLU A 118 -13.62 -9.44 -3.55
CA GLU A 118 -13.12 -9.63 -4.92
C GLU A 118 -13.13 -8.29 -5.65
N ALA A 119 -14.18 -7.49 -5.51
CA ALA A 119 -14.21 -6.11 -5.99
C ALA A 119 -13.06 -5.29 -5.39
N ILE A 120 -12.84 -5.35 -4.07
CA ILE A 120 -11.71 -4.64 -3.41
C ILE A 120 -10.36 -5.06 -4.02
N LEU A 121 -10.13 -6.36 -4.25
CA LEU A 121 -8.86 -6.88 -4.77
C LEU A 121 -8.59 -6.52 -6.25
N ALA A 122 -9.64 -6.32 -7.05
CA ALA A 122 -9.54 -5.79 -8.40
C ALA A 122 -9.36 -4.28 -8.39
N TYR A 123 -10.30 -3.56 -7.76
CA TYR A 123 -10.42 -2.11 -7.81
C TYR A 123 -9.22 -1.38 -7.19
N THR A 124 -8.65 -1.90 -6.09
CA THR A 124 -7.43 -1.31 -5.49
C THR A 124 -6.22 -1.29 -6.45
N LYS A 125 -6.15 -2.17 -7.45
CA LYS A 125 -5.09 -2.16 -8.48
C LYS A 125 -5.34 -1.08 -9.54
N GLU A 126 -6.59 -0.88 -9.91
CA GLU A 126 -7.01 0.13 -10.88
C GLU A 126 -6.80 1.53 -10.29
N VAL A 127 -7.22 1.75 -9.05
CA VAL A 127 -7.01 2.99 -8.29
C VAL A 127 -5.53 3.27 -8.04
N ASP A 128 -4.69 2.27 -7.71
CA ASP A 128 -3.24 2.47 -7.59
C ASP A 128 -2.57 2.94 -8.88
N LEU A 129 -3.11 2.53 -10.05
CA LEU A 129 -2.59 2.96 -11.34
C LEU A 129 -3.10 4.36 -11.71
N SER A 130 -4.42 4.57 -11.76
CA SER A 130 -5.00 5.83 -12.22
C SER A 130 -4.78 6.96 -11.23
N PHE A 131 -5.36 6.86 -10.03
CA PHE A 131 -5.38 7.93 -9.04
C PHE A 131 -3.96 8.31 -8.58
N ARG A 132 -3.14 7.34 -8.18
CA ARG A 132 -1.80 7.64 -7.65
C ARG A 132 -0.79 8.01 -8.74
N LYS A 133 -0.73 7.31 -9.88
CA LYS A 133 0.31 7.59 -10.88
C LYS A 133 -0.03 8.80 -11.74
N VAL A 134 -1.30 8.99 -12.07
CA VAL A 134 -1.74 10.09 -12.93
C VAL A 134 -2.18 11.28 -12.07
N THR A 135 -3.32 11.18 -11.37
CA THR A 135 -3.96 12.33 -10.70
C THR A 135 -3.07 12.96 -9.62
N VAL A 136 -2.57 12.18 -8.66
CA VAL A 136 -1.74 12.70 -7.55
C VAL A 136 -0.40 13.23 -8.03
N LYS A 137 0.20 12.61 -9.05
CA LYS A 137 1.46 13.09 -9.66
C LYS A 137 1.25 14.45 -10.33
N LYS A 138 0.16 14.62 -11.09
CA LYS A 138 -0.20 15.87 -11.76
C LYS A 138 -0.52 16.98 -10.77
N ALA A 139 -1.24 16.67 -9.69
CA ALA A 139 -1.46 17.62 -8.59
C ALA A 139 -0.13 18.04 -7.94
N ALA A 140 0.80 17.12 -7.70
CA ALA A 140 2.13 17.47 -7.19
C ALA A 140 2.96 18.34 -8.16
N GLU A 141 2.70 18.29 -9.46
CA GLU A 141 3.36 19.13 -10.47
C GLU A 141 2.84 20.58 -10.48
N SER A 142 1.66 20.88 -9.92
CA SER A 142 1.17 22.25 -9.75
C SER A 142 1.70 22.96 -8.50
N LEU A 143 2.32 22.24 -7.56
CA LEU A 143 2.81 22.80 -6.30
C LEU A 143 4.16 23.50 -6.45
N ASP A 144 4.50 24.34 -5.47
CA ASP A 144 5.86 24.84 -5.30
C ASP A 144 6.82 23.69 -4.95
N ASN A 145 8.13 23.94 -4.94
CA ASN A 145 9.12 22.88 -4.69
C ASN A 145 8.91 22.18 -3.33
N ALA A 146 8.55 22.92 -2.27
CA ALA A 146 8.34 22.33 -0.95
C ALA A 146 7.02 21.53 -0.88
N GLY A 147 5.93 22.06 -1.43
CA GLY A 147 4.66 21.36 -1.55
C GLY A 147 4.79 20.10 -2.43
N LYS A 148 5.55 20.15 -3.52
CA LYS A 148 5.80 19.03 -4.43
C LYS A 148 6.53 17.88 -3.74
N ASP A 149 7.61 18.15 -3.02
CA ASP A 149 8.33 17.13 -2.26
C ASP A 149 7.40 16.47 -1.22
N LYS A 150 6.57 17.27 -0.54
CA LYS A 150 5.58 16.76 0.42
C LYS A 150 4.47 15.93 -0.24
N ALA A 151 3.96 16.35 -1.39
CA ALA A 151 2.97 15.59 -2.16
C ALA A 151 3.55 14.26 -2.67
N MET A 152 4.85 14.21 -3.00
CA MET A 152 5.54 12.98 -3.39
C MET A 152 5.79 12.03 -2.22
N GLU A 153 6.00 12.54 -1.00
CA GLU A 153 5.96 11.76 0.25
C GLU A 153 4.56 11.14 0.43
N ILE A 154 3.50 11.94 0.37
CA ILE A 154 2.11 11.49 0.55
C ILE A 154 1.72 10.47 -0.52
N ARG A 155 2.04 10.71 -1.80
CA ARG A 155 1.86 9.75 -2.90
C ARG A 155 2.51 8.39 -2.63
N SER A 156 3.61 8.38 -1.88
CA SER A 156 4.28 7.15 -1.45
C SER A 156 3.52 6.46 -0.32
N LYS A 157 2.99 7.20 0.66
CA LYS A 157 2.11 6.66 1.72
C LYS A 157 0.84 6.02 1.14
N LEU A 158 0.12 6.75 0.28
CA LEU A 158 -1.08 6.26 -0.44
C LEU A 158 -0.83 4.93 -1.18
N THR A 159 0.41 4.70 -1.67
CA THR A 159 0.80 3.39 -2.24
C THR A 159 0.72 2.28 -1.20
N PHE A 160 1.31 2.50 -0.02
CA PHE A 160 1.35 1.52 1.05
C PHE A 160 -0.04 1.30 1.66
N ASP A 161 -0.89 2.32 1.73
CA ASP A 161 -2.26 2.20 2.23
C ASP A 161 -3.13 1.38 1.28
N LEU A 162 -3.09 1.66 -0.03
CA LEU A 162 -3.78 0.83 -1.04
C LEU A 162 -3.27 -0.62 -1.03
N ILE A 163 -1.97 -0.85 -0.81
CA ILE A 163 -1.40 -2.19 -0.61
C ILE A 163 -1.90 -2.82 0.70
N ALA A 164 -2.06 -2.06 1.78
CA ALA A 164 -2.57 -2.54 3.06
C ALA A 164 -4.04 -2.95 2.95
N VAL A 165 -4.89 -2.14 2.32
CA VAL A 165 -6.29 -2.43 1.98
C VAL A 165 -6.39 -3.69 1.11
N ASN A 166 -5.60 -3.77 0.01
CA ASN A 166 -5.53 -4.96 -0.84
C ASN A 166 -5.12 -6.21 -0.05
N LYS A 167 -4.15 -6.10 0.87
CA LYS A 167 -3.67 -7.21 1.70
C LYS A 167 -4.74 -7.64 2.71
N ALA A 168 -5.44 -6.71 3.35
CA ALA A 168 -6.48 -6.98 4.33
C ALA A 168 -7.70 -7.71 3.73
N ALA A 169 -8.04 -7.43 2.47
CA ALA A 169 -9.12 -8.12 1.76
C ALA A 169 -8.85 -9.61 1.44
N ARG A 170 -7.60 -10.08 1.52
CA ARG A 170 -7.23 -11.47 1.20
C ARG A 170 -7.72 -12.43 2.31
N PRO A 171 -8.19 -13.65 1.99
CA PRO A 171 -8.83 -14.57 2.93
C PRO A 171 -8.13 -14.75 4.29
N LYS A 172 -6.79 -14.76 4.31
CA LYS A 172 -5.96 -14.91 5.52
C LYS A 172 -6.07 -13.75 6.53
N TYR A 173 -6.52 -12.57 6.10
CA TYR A 173 -6.48 -11.33 6.89
C TYR A 173 -7.85 -10.68 7.13
N ARG A 174 -8.94 -11.22 6.54
CA ARG A 174 -10.31 -10.65 6.59
C ARG A 174 -10.91 -10.49 7.99
N SER A 175 -10.41 -11.23 8.98
CA SER A 175 -10.86 -11.18 10.37
C SER A 175 -10.18 -10.11 11.23
N GLY A 176 -9.21 -9.36 10.69
CA GLY A 176 -8.53 -8.28 11.39
C GLY A 176 -9.14 -6.90 11.11
N PRO A 177 -8.94 -5.91 12.00
CA PRO A 177 -9.42 -4.53 11.81
C PRO A 177 -8.69 -3.76 10.69
N GLY A 178 -7.70 -4.37 10.05
CA GLY A 178 -6.77 -3.70 9.14
C GLY A 178 -7.40 -3.16 7.86
N LEU A 179 -8.59 -3.61 7.47
CA LEU A 179 -9.29 -3.05 6.30
C LEU A 179 -9.92 -1.69 6.64
N ASP A 180 -10.70 -1.62 7.71
CA ASP A 180 -11.40 -0.41 8.12
C ASP A 180 -10.41 0.65 8.64
N ALA A 181 -9.35 0.24 9.35
CA ALA A 181 -8.25 1.11 9.73
C ALA A 181 -7.43 1.61 8.52
N GLY A 182 -7.17 0.74 7.52
CA GLY A 182 -6.46 1.12 6.30
C GLY A 182 -7.22 2.15 5.46
N MET A 183 -8.56 2.02 5.38
CA MET A 183 -9.40 3.02 4.71
C MET A 183 -9.36 4.38 5.39
N LYS A 184 -9.35 4.41 6.73
CA LYS A 184 -9.21 5.67 7.47
C LYS A 184 -7.88 6.37 7.17
N VAL A 185 -6.76 5.65 7.26
CA VAL A 185 -5.43 6.22 6.97
C VAL A 185 -5.33 6.71 5.52
N LEU A 186 -5.85 5.93 4.56
CA LEU A 186 -5.92 6.34 3.15
C LEU A 186 -6.67 7.67 2.97
N ARG A 187 -7.77 7.88 3.70
CA ARG A 187 -8.55 9.12 3.66
C ARG A 187 -7.81 10.28 4.32
N ASP A 188 -7.29 10.07 5.53
CA ASP A 188 -6.51 11.06 6.29
C ASP A 188 -5.31 11.59 5.45
N ASP A 189 -4.66 10.73 4.67
CA ASP A 189 -3.53 11.10 3.80
C ASP A 189 -3.95 11.80 2.49
N ILE A 190 -5.14 11.53 1.95
CA ILE A 190 -5.69 12.33 0.83
C ILE A 190 -6.11 13.71 1.33
N ASP A 191 -6.66 13.82 2.53
CA ASP A 191 -6.92 15.11 3.17
C ASP A 191 -5.60 15.86 3.51
N GLU A 192 -4.53 15.16 3.91
CA GLU A 192 -3.17 15.75 4.03
C GLU A 192 -2.70 16.33 2.68
N LEU A 193 -2.90 15.61 1.56
CA LEU A 193 -2.57 16.09 0.21
C LEU A 193 -3.39 17.32 -0.18
N LEU A 194 -4.70 17.31 0.08
CA LEU A 194 -5.59 18.44 -0.21
C LEU A 194 -5.30 19.67 0.65
N SER A 195 -4.73 19.48 1.85
CA SER A 195 -4.31 20.57 2.75
C SER A 195 -3.10 21.37 2.24
N LEU A 196 -2.28 20.79 1.34
CA LEU A 196 -1.23 21.53 0.63
C LEU A 196 -1.81 22.60 -0.32
N GLY A 197 -3.11 22.46 -0.65
CA GLY A 197 -3.87 23.35 -1.52
C GLY A 197 -3.53 23.18 -3.00
N PRO A 198 -4.37 23.68 -3.92
CA PRO A 198 -3.83 24.12 -5.20
C PRO A 198 -2.76 25.20 -4.91
N PRO A 199 -1.79 25.44 -5.81
CA PRO A 199 -1.00 26.66 -5.74
C PRO A 199 -1.96 27.84 -5.60
N ALA A 200 -1.56 28.89 -4.87
CA ALA A 200 -2.33 30.12 -4.83
C ALA A 200 -2.31 30.74 -6.23
N THR A 201 -3.23 30.29 -7.08
CA THR A 201 -3.46 30.83 -8.43
C THR A 201 -3.66 32.31 -8.21
N ALA A 202 -2.71 33.10 -8.72
CA ALA A 202 -2.63 34.52 -8.45
C ALA A 202 -3.96 35.11 -8.88
N THR A 203 -4.83 35.34 -7.89
CA THR A 203 -6.25 35.50 -8.14
C THR A 203 -6.36 36.91 -8.63
N GLY A 204 -6.25 37.04 -9.96
CA GLY A 204 -6.02 38.30 -10.63
C GLY A 204 -7.03 39.28 -10.09
N SER A 205 -6.52 40.33 -9.43
CA SER A 205 -7.35 41.34 -8.78
C SER A 205 -8.21 41.96 -9.85
N SER A 206 -9.39 41.39 -10.05
CA SER A 206 -10.45 41.89 -10.92
C SER A 206 -11.12 43.02 -10.16
N SER A 207 -10.33 44.08 -9.98
CA SER A 207 -10.75 45.42 -9.63
C SER A 207 -11.65 45.94 -10.74
N SER A 208 -12.87 45.41 -10.75
CA SER A 208 -13.97 45.83 -11.62
C SER A 208 -14.42 47.21 -11.16
N SER A 209 -13.68 48.22 -11.58
CA SER A 209 -14.02 49.62 -11.43
C SER A 209 -14.95 50.02 -12.56
N ARG A 210 -16.23 50.24 -12.23
CA ARG A 210 -17.22 51.00 -13.01
C ARG A 210 -18.36 51.42 -12.09
#